data_AF-A0A8T5TY33-F1
#
_entry.id   AF-A0A8T5TY33-F1
#
_cell.length_a   1.000
_cell.length_b   1.000
_cell.length_c   1.000
_cell.angle_alpha   90.00
_cell.angle_beta   90.00
_cell.angle_gamma   90.00
#
_symmetry.space_group_name_H-M   'P 1'
#
loop_
_entity.id
_entity.type
_entity.pdbx_description
1 polymer ?
#
loop_
_entity_poly.entity_id
_entity_poly.type
_entity_poly.pdbx_seq_one_letter_code
_entity_poly.pdbx_strand_id
1 'polypeptide(L)'
;MELLKLQEKMLSLSDDRLSSIYSYAGRVTQESIDELSPILLEICLKAESGILKNQLGQVIFHLQKTERLNTRIGFEKLLHGALKVNIKEVFDLLESGASDARTLVERIKSIL
;
A
#
# COMPACT_ATOMS: atom_id res chain seq x y z
N MET A 1 9.18 -15.36 11.06
CA MET A 1 10.39 -15.45 10.20
C MET A 1 10.07 -15.16 8.72
N GLU A 2 8.92 -15.59 8.20
CA GLU A 2 8.53 -15.37 6.79
C GLU A 2 8.08 -13.92 6.49
N LEU A 3 7.26 -13.32 7.36
CA LEU A 3 6.80 -11.93 7.20
C LEU A 3 7.93 -10.89 7.26
N LEU A 4 8.97 -11.13 8.07
CA LEU A 4 10.12 -10.23 8.17
C LEU A 4 10.89 -10.19 6.83
N LYS A 5 11.07 -11.36 6.20
CA LYS A 5 11.69 -11.48 4.87
C LYS A 5 10.85 -10.78 3.79
N LEU A 6 9.52 -10.86 3.87
CA LEU A 6 8.64 -10.15 2.94
C LEU A 6 8.76 -8.63 3.08
N GLN A 7 8.86 -8.13 4.31
CA GLN A 7 9.05 -6.71 4.57
C GLN A 7 10.42 -6.21 4.07
N GLU A 8 11.49 -6.97 4.28
CA GLU A 8 12.83 -6.68 3.73
C GLU A 8 12.82 -6.66 2.20
N LYS A 9 12.14 -7.62 1.56
CA LYS A 9 11.96 -7.64 0.10
C LYS A 9 11.20 -6.41 -0.40
N MET A 10 10.16 -5.99 0.31
CA MET A 10 9.39 -4.80 -0.06
C MET A 10 10.23 -3.51 0.05
N LEU A 11 11.16 -3.44 1.02
CA LEU A 11 12.08 -2.30 1.14
C LEU A 11 13.17 -2.28 0.06
N SER A 12 13.49 -3.43 -0.53
CA SER A 12 14.52 -3.61 -1.56
C SER A 12 13.96 -3.85 -2.97
N LEU A 13 12.65 -3.64 -3.16
CA LEU A 13 11.96 -3.90 -4.42
C LEU A 13 12.49 -2.97 -5.52
N SER A 14 12.78 -3.52 -6.70
CA SER A 14 13.15 -2.71 -7.87
C SER A 14 11.97 -1.92 -8.42
N ASP A 15 12.26 -0.83 -9.13
CA ASP A 15 11.24 0.02 -9.75
C ASP A 15 10.32 -0.76 -10.72
N ASP A 16 10.85 -1.75 -11.45
CA ASP A 16 10.07 -2.62 -12.35
C ASP A 16 9.04 -3.47 -11.58
N ARG A 17 9.43 -4.04 -10.44
CA ARG A 17 8.50 -4.79 -9.59
C ARG A 17 7.50 -3.89 -8.90
N LEU A 18 7.92 -2.67 -8.53
CA LEU A 18 7.03 -1.67 -7.95
C LEU A 18 5.98 -1.21 -8.97
N SER A 19 6.37 -1.04 -10.23
CA SER A 19 5.44 -0.75 -11.33
C SER A 19 4.38 -1.85 -11.49
N SER A 20 4.75 -3.10 -11.25
CA SER A 20 3.81 -4.23 -11.25
C SER A 20 2.77 -4.10 -10.12
N ILE A 21 3.17 -3.70 -8.92
CA ILE A 21 2.23 -3.40 -7.80
C ILE A 21 1.23 -2.33 -8.22
N TYR A 22 1.71 -1.23 -8.82
CA TYR A 22 0.85 -0.15 -9.28
C TYR A 22 -0.10 -0.60 -10.39
N SER A 23 0.38 -1.41 -11.33
CA SER A 23 -0.46 -2.00 -12.37
C SER A 23 -1.58 -2.89 -11.80
N TYR A 24 -1.31 -3.62 -10.71
CA TYR A 24 -2.32 -4.42 -10.04
C TYR A 24 -3.30 -3.57 -9.24
N ALA A 25 -2.81 -2.59 -8.50
CA ALA A 25 -3.62 -1.61 -7.77
C ALA A 25 -4.56 -0.85 -8.71
N GLY A 26 -4.13 -0.56 -9.94
CA GLY A 26 -4.93 0.09 -10.95
C GLY A 26 -6.18 -0.69 -11.41
N ARG A 27 -6.30 -1.97 -11.05
CA ARG A 27 -7.46 -2.82 -11.35
C ARG A 27 -8.49 -2.87 -10.22
N VAL A 28 -8.21 -2.25 -9.09
CA VAL A 28 -9.14 -2.14 -7.96
C VAL A 28 -10.25 -1.13 -8.32
N THR A 29 -11.48 -1.48 -7.93
CA THR A 29 -12.68 -0.68 -8.15
C THR A 29 -12.67 0.58 -7.29
N GLN A 30 -13.44 1.60 -7.66
CA GLN A 30 -13.53 2.82 -6.87
C GLN A 30 -14.14 2.56 -5.47
N GLU A 31 -15.13 1.67 -5.38
CA GLU A 31 -15.75 1.26 -4.13
C GLU A 31 -14.72 0.69 -3.15
N SER A 32 -13.90 -0.26 -3.61
CA SER A 32 -12.83 -0.81 -2.77
C SER A 32 -11.72 0.21 -2.48
N ILE A 33 -11.42 1.13 -3.40
CA ILE A 33 -10.49 2.23 -3.11
C ILE A 33 -11.02 3.12 -1.98
N ASP A 34 -12.31 3.49 -2.01
CA ASP A 34 -12.94 4.34 -0.99
C ASP A 34 -12.94 3.66 0.39
N GLU A 35 -13.13 2.33 0.42
CA GLU A 35 -13.09 1.51 1.63
C GLU A 35 -11.67 1.33 2.19
N LEU A 36 -10.70 1.00 1.32
CA LEU A 36 -9.36 0.60 1.74
C LEU A 36 -8.44 1.79 2.04
N SER A 37 -8.59 2.91 1.31
CA SER A 37 -7.66 4.05 1.40
C SER A 37 -7.56 4.66 2.81
N PRO A 38 -8.66 4.85 3.57
CA PRO A 38 -8.58 5.32 4.95
C PRO A 38 -7.77 4.39 5.86
N ILE A 39 -7.94 3.07 5.71
CA ILE A 39 -7.25 2.09 6.54
C ILE A 39 -5.76 2.02 6.17
N LEU A 40 -5.44 2.09 4.87
CA LEU A 40 -4.05 2.16 4.40
C LEU A 40 -3.35 3.43 4.90
N LEU A 41 -4.06 4.56 4.99
CA LEU A 41 -3.54 5.78 5.58
C LEU A 41 -3.21 5.57 7.07
N GLU A 42 -4.10 4.95 7.85
CA GLU A 42 -3.83 4.63 9.25
C GLU A 42 -2.58 3.76 9.41
N ILE A 43 -2.40 2.74 8.55
CA ILE A 43 -1.19 1.92 8.55
C ILE A 43 0.04 2.78 8.26
N CYS A 44 -0.01 3.68 7.27
CA CYS A 44 1.11 4.58 6.97
C CYS A 44 1.48 5.49 8.15
N LEU A 45 0.49 5.95 8.92
CA LEU A 45 0.69 6.82 10.08
C LEU A 45 1.36 6.11 11.27
N LYS A 46 1.37 4.78 11.29
CA LYS A 46 2.10 3.96 12.27
C LYS A 46 3.62 3.93 12.02
N ALA A 47 4.10 4.50 10.91
CA ALA A 47 5.52 4.56 10.61
C ALA A 47 6.29 5.24 11.76
N GLU A 48 7.25 4.52 12.34
CA GLU A 48 8.14 5.02 13.37
C GLU A 48 9.13 6.07 12.80
N SER A 49 9.88 6.74 13.67
CA SER A 49 10.81 7.82 13.28
C SER A 49 11.79 7.42 12.16
N GLY A 50 12.21 8.40 11.35
CA GLY A 50 13.29 8.23 10.38
C GLY A 50 12.90 8.63 8.96
N ILE A 51 13.69 8.17 7.99
CA ILE A 51 13.56 8.54 6.56
C ILE A 51 12.18 8.14 6.02
N LEU A 52 11.71 6.92 6.34
CA LEU A 52 10.43 6.42 5.87
C LEU A 52 9.26 7.30 6.34
N LYS A 53 9.20 7.68 7.62
CA LYS A 53 8.17 8.57 8.15
C LYS A 53 8.19 9.94 7.48
N ASN A 54 9.37 10.51 7.22
CA ASN A 54 9.48 11.79 6.54
C ASN A 54 8.96 11.72 5.10
N GLN A 55 9.33 10.66 4.37
CA GLN A 55 8.85 10.42 3.01
C GLN A 55 7.34 10.21 2.96
N LEU A 56 6.80 9.37 3.85
CA LEU A 56 5.36 9.14 3.94
C LEU A 56 4.62 10.42 4.32
N GLY A 57 5.14 11.20 5.27
CA GLY A 57 4.57 12.48 5.67
C GLY A 57 4.45 13.46 4.51
N GLN A 58 5.47 13.58 3.66
CA GLN A 58 5.43 14.42 2.45
C GLN A 58 4.37 13.95 1.45
N VAL A 59 4.32 12.64 1.19
CA VAL A 59 3.35 12.05 0.25
C VAL A 59 1.91 12.24 0.76
N ILE A 60 1.65 11.88 2.02
CA ILE A 60 0.33 12.00 2.65
C ILE A 60 -0.13 13.46 2.67
N PHE A 61 0.75 14.38 3.07
CA PHE A 61 0.45 15.81 3.05
C PHE A 61 0.05 16.29 1.65
N HIS A 62 0.78 15.88 0.61
CA HIS A 62 0.43 16.22 -0.76
C HIS A 62 -0.92 15.64 -1.19
N LEU A 63 -1.19 14.37 -0.87
CA LEU A 63 -2.46 13.71 -1.19
C LEU A 63 -3.64 14.37 -0.48
N GLN A 64 -3.49 14.73 0.80
CA GLN A 64 -4.52 15.44 1.56
C GLN A 64 -4.78 16.85 1.02
N LYS A 65 -3.71 17.62 0.78
CA LYS A 65 -3.82 18.98 0.24
C LYS A 65 -4.51 19.03 -1.13
N THR A 66 -4.41 17.95 -1.90
CA THR A 66 -5.01 17.84 -3.25
C THR A 66 -6.31 17.05 -3.28
N GLU A 67 -6.82 16.60 -2.12
CA GLU A 67 -8.03 15.77 -2.00
C GLU A 67 -7.95 14.46 -2.82
N ARG A 68 -6.74 13.89 -2.91
CA ARG A 68 -6.45 12.72 -3.77
C ARG A 68 -6.33 11.40 -3.04
N LEU A 69 -6.57 11.34 -1.72
CA LEU A 69 -6.40 10.10 -0.93
C LEU A 69 -7.15 8.91 -1.54
N ASN A 70 -8.42 9.12 -1.92
CA ASN A 70 -9.28 8.06 -2.46
C ASN A 70 -9.27 8.01 -3.99
N THR A 71 -8.28 8.65 -4.64
CA THR A 71 -8.08 8.46 -6.08
C THR A 71 -7.23 7.23 -6.31
N ARG A 72 -7.24 6.68 -7.53
CA ARG A 72 -6.35 5.57 -7.90
C ARG A 72 -4.87 5.84 -7.60
N ILE A 73 -4.39 7.05 -7.87
CA ILE A 73 -3.02 7.47 -7.56
C ILE A 73 -2.79 7.52 -6.05
N GLY A 74 -3.77 8.05 -5.29
CA GLY A 74 -3.72 8.05 -3.82
C GLY A 74 -3.61 6.64 -3.26
N PHE A 75 -4.49 5.75 -3.71
CA PHE A 75 -4.49 4.34 -3.34
C PHE A 75 -3.16 3.65 -3.65
N GLU A 76 -2.60 3.83 -4.84
CA GLU A 76 -1.28 3.27 -5.20
C GLU A 76 -0.18 3.70 -4.23
N LYS A 77 -0.15 5.00 -3.88
CA LYS A 77 0.86 5.56 -2.97
C LYS A 77 0.66 5.09 -1.54
N LEU A 78 -0.59 5.04 -1.06
CA LEU A 78 -0.93 4.55 0.27
C LEU A 78 -0.63 3.06 0.41
N LEU A 79 -1.02 2.24 -0.58
CA LEU A 79 -0.71 0.81 -0.62
C LEU A 79 0.79 0.56 -0.54
N HIS A 80 1.57 1.25 -1.38
CA HIS A 80 3.02 1.13 -1.35
C HIS A 80 3.62 1.56 -0.01
N GLY A 81 3.16 2.68 0.55
CA GLY A 81 3.59 3.14 1.85
C GLY A 81 3.27 2.15 2.97
N ALA A 82 2.03 1.67 3.01
CA ALA A 82 1.54 0.75 4.02
C ALA A 82 2.28 -0.59 3.97
N LEU A 83 2.58 -1.13 2.78
CA LEU A 83 3.36 -2.36 2.62
C LEU A 83 4.77 -2.25 3.20
N LYS A 84 5.37 -1.06 3.19
CA LYS A 84 6.68 -0.81 3.83
C LYS A 84 6.59 -0.73 5.35
N VAL A 85 5.48 -0.22 5.87
CA VAL A 85 5.26 -0.03 7.31
C VAL A 85 4.87 -1.34 7.99
N ASN A 86 3.83 -2.01 7.48
CA ASN A 86 3.33 -3.24 8.07
C ASN A 86 2.68 -4.14 7.02
N ILE A 87 3.50 -4.97 6.37
CA ILE A 87 3.04 -5.88 5.32
C ILE A 87 1.97 -6.88 5.81
N LYS A 88 2.07 -7.33 7.07
CA LYS A 88 1.11 -8.27 7.65
C LYS A 88 -0.28 -7.65 7.70
N GLU A 89 -0.37 -6.44 8.24
CA GLU A 89 -1.64 -5.74 8.39
C GLU A 89 -2.27 -5.38 7.04
N VAL A 90 -1.44 -5.04 6.05
CA VAL A 90 -1.93 -4.83 4.67
C VAL A 90 -2.47 -6.13 4.05
N PHE A 91 -1.78 -7.25 4.26
CA PHE A 91 -2.25 -8.54 3.74
C PHE A 91 -3.56 -8.96 4.41
N ASP A 92 -3.63 -8.90 5.74
CA ASP A 92 -4.85 -9.19 6.50
C ASP A 92 -6.02 -8.33 6.01
N LEU A 93 -5.78 -7.02 5.78
CA LEU A 93 -6.78 -6.09 5.24
C LEU A 93 -7.28 -6.54 3.86
N LEU A 94 -6.37 -6.75 2.90
CA LEU A 94 -6.75 -7.09 1.52
C LEU A 94 -7.39 -8.47 1.41
N GLU A 95 -6.98 -9.43 2.24
CA GLU A 95 -7.58 -10.77 2.31
C GLU A 95 -9.02 -10.75 2.83
N SER A 96 -9.32 -9.81 3.72
CA SER A 96 -10.68 -9.63 4.28
C SER A 96 -11.61 -8.81 3.40
N GLY A 97 -11.08 -8.14 2.38
CA GLY A 97 -11.82 -7.23 1.51
C GLY A 97 -12.59 -7.90 0.36
N ALA A 98 -13.08 -7.04 -0.54
CA ALA A 98 -13.78 -7.44 -1.75
C ALA A 98 -12.93 -8.34 -2.69
N SER A 99 -13.55 -8.91 -3.73
CA SER A 99 -12.90 -9.87 -4.64
C SER A 99 -11.66 -9.30 -5.35
N ASP A 100 -11.69 -8.04 -5.72
CA ASP A 100 -10.57 -7.31 -6.34
C ASP A 100 -9.43 -7.04 -5.34
N ALA A 101 -9.74 -6.72 -4.07
CA ALA A 101 -8.76 -6.61 -3.00
C ALA A 101 -8.04 -7.94 -2.72
N ARG A 102 -8.81 -9.04 -2.67
CA ARG A 102 -8.26 -10.40 -2.53
C ARG A 102 -7.39 -10.78 -3.73
N THR A 103 -7.81 -10.41 -4.94
CA THR A 103 -7.00 -10.61 -6.15
C THR A 103 -5.71 -9.78 -6.11
N LEU A 104 -5.75 -8.58 -5.55
CA LEU A 104 -4.59 -7.70 -5.41
C LEU A 104 -3.53 -8.31 -4.50
N VAL A 105 -3.92 -8.82 -3.32
CA VAL A 105 -2.95 -9.41 -2.37
C VAL A 105 -2.28 -10.67 -2.94
N GLU A 106 -3.02 -11.54 -3.62
CA GLU A 106 -2.47 -12.73 -4.31
C GLU A 106 -1.37 -12.33 -5.32
N ARG A 107 -1.60 -11.24 -6.06
CA ARG A 107 -0.63 -10.73 -7.04
C ARG A 107 0.56 -10.04 -6.39
N ILE A 108 0.37 -9.38 -5.25
CA ILE A 108 1.48 -8.79 -4.49
C ILE A 108 2.35 -9.89 -3.87
N LYS A 109 1.76 -10.97 -3.37
CA LYS A 109 2.51 -12.12 -2.84
C LYS A 109 3.36 -12.81 -3.90
N SER A 110 2.91 -12.89 -5.15
CA SER A 110 3.67 -13.57 -6.21
C SER A 110 4.92 -12.83 -6.67
N ILE A 111 5.01 -11.52 -6.40
CA ILE A 111 6.18 -10.69 -6.73
C ILE A 111 7.12 -10.46 -5.54
N LEU A 112 6.69 -10.78 -4.31
CA LEU A 112 7.47 -10.67 -3.09
C LEU A 112 8.12 -12.02 -2.76
#